data_AF-A0A1I5J7U5-F1
#
_entry.id   AF-A0A1I5J7U5-F1
#
_cell.length_a   1.000
_cell.length_b   1.000
_cell.length_c   1.000
_cell.angle_alpha   90.00
_cell.angle_beta   90.00
_cell.angle_gamma   90.00
#
_symmetry.space_group_name_H-M   'P 1'
#
loop_
_entity.id
_entity.type
_entity.pdbx_description
1 polymer ?
#
loop_
_entity_poly.entity_id
_entity_poly.type
_entity_poly.pdbx_seq_one_letter_code
_entity_poly.pdbx_strand_id
1 'polypeptide(L)'
;MKAFKQHGLSLIEVMVALVISTILILGVTDLFNSSLMSGRSNSELARIQENGRLAMEVIGADARLAGLQTCTTNNWKAASIEDAVTLDSNQKAFSVKYIDPKNCGDIGAAQQTVTYTFANNSLSKAVNGNPAQPLLGDNQEPVDGSFTLLPDNSSPETANAVQITIKVQSSQANFTAREFSSTYEFKNRLIARD
;
A
#
# COMPACT_ATOMS: atom_id res chain seq x y z
N MET A 1 -56.12 46.70 26.59
CA MET A 1 -54.84 46.22 25.99
C MET A 1 -53.78 47.28 26.22
N LYS A 2 -52.73 47.01 26.99
CA LYS A 2 -51.59 47.94 27.14
C LYS A 2 -50.70 47.81 25.89
N ALA A 3 -50.65 48.87 25.08
CA ALA A 3 -49.73 48.96 23.95
C ALA A 3 -48.31 49.22 24.48
N PHE A 4 -47.35 48.36 24.14
CA PHE A 4 -45.94 48.61 24.43
C PHE A 4 -45.42 49.72 23.50
N LYS A 5 -44.87 50.79 24.08
CA LYS A 5 -44.17 51.85 23.33
C LYS A 5 -42.87 51.30 22.76
N GLN A 6 -42.72 51.34 21.44
CA GLN A 6 -41.48 51.01 20.75
C GLN A 6 -40.45 52.10 21.08
N HIS A 7 -39.38 51.74 21.78
CA HIS A 7 -38.22 52.62 21.96
C HIS A 7 -37.33 52.42 20.74
N GLY A 8 -37.04 53.50 20.00
CA GLY A 8 -36.24 53.42 18.77
C GLY A 8 -34.80 52.98 19.06
N LEU A 9 -34.23 52.19 18.16
CA LEU A 9 -32.82 51.77 18.22
C LEU A 9 -31.90 52.95 17.96
N SER A 10 -30.85 53.08 18.76
CA SER A 10 -29.80 54.06 18.51
C SER A 10 -28.92 53.64 17.34
N LEU A 11 -28.45 54.60 16.55
CA LEU A 11 -27.50 54.36 15.46
C LEU A 11 -26.23 53.65 15.94
N ILE A 12 -25.80 53.93 17.18
CA ILE A 12 -24.66 53.25 17.82
C ILE A 12 -24.95 51.76 18.09
N GLU A 13 -26.17 51.41 18.49
CA GLU A 13 -26.57 50.03 18.78
C GLU A 13 -26.55 49.19 17.50
N VAL A 14 -27.00 49.77 16.39
CA VAL A 14 -26.97 49.11 15.08
C VAL A 14 -25.52 48.91 14.60
N MET A 15 -24.65 49.91 14.76
CA MET A 15 -23.23 49.79 14.39
C MET A 15 -22.52 48.70 15.18
N VAL A 16 -22.73 48.66 16.50
CA VAL A 16 -22.13 47.64 17.38
C VAL A 16 -22.66 46.25 17.03
N ALA A 17 -23.97 46.10 16.79
CA ALA A 17 -24.57 44.82 16.41
C ALA A 17 -24.01 44.28 15.08
N LEU A 18 -23.79 45.15 14.09
CA LEU A 18 -23.19 44.77 12.81
C LEU A 18 -21.72 44.34 12.95
N VAL A 19 -20.93 45.06 13.75
CA VAL A 19 -19.53 44.70 14.01
C VAL A 19 -19.45 43.33 14.69
N ILE A 20 -20.24 43.10 15.73
CA ILE A 20 -20.28 41.81 16.44
C ILE A 20 -20.71 40.69 15.48
N SER A 21 -21.77 40.90 14.70
CA SER A 21 -22.26 39.89 13.74
C SER A 21 -21.20 39.53 12.70
N THR A 22 -20.45 40.52 12.20
CA THR A 22 -19.39 40.31 11.22
C THR A 22 -18.25 39.49 11.80
N ILE A 23 -17.81 39.82 13.02
CA ILE A 23 -16.75 39.07 13.73
C ILE A 23 -17.18 37.61 13.95
N LEU A 24 -18.43 37.37 14.35
CA LEU A 24 -18.96 36.03 14.56
C LEU A 24 -18.99 35.21 13.27
N ILE A 25 -19.47 35.79 12.16
CA ILE A 25 -19.52 35.10 10.86
C ILE A 25 -18.11 34.72 10.40
N LEU A 26 -17.14 35.61 10.55
CA LEU A 26 -15.74 35.31 10.21
C LEU A 26 -15.21 34.13 11.04
N GLY A 27 -15.40 34.16 12.36
CA GLY A 27 -14.95 33.07 13.23
C GLY A 27 -15.58 31.71 12.90
N VAL A 28 -16.89 31.68 12.61
CA VAL A 28 -17.57 30.43 12.22
C VAL A 28 -17.11 29.93 10.85
N THR A 29 -16.82 30.84 9.91
CA THR A 29 -16.31 30.48 8.58
C THR A 29 -14.95 29.80 8.68
N ASP A 30 -14.06 30.31 9.53
CA ASP A 30 -12.74 29.70 9.77
C ASP A 30 -12.87 28.30 10.40
N LEU A 31 -13.73 28.14 11.39
CA LEU A 31 -14.01 26.83 12.01
C LEU A 31 -14.55 25.83 10.98
N PHE A 32 -15.44 26.27 10.10
CA PHE A 32 -16.01 25.43 9.05
C PHE A 32 -14.95 25.02 8.02
N ASN A 33 -14.13 25.95 7.56
CA ASN A 33 -13.02 25.67 6.64
C ASN A 33 -12.01 24.67 7.23
N SER A 34 -11.65 24.86 8.50
CA SER A 34 -10.78 23.93 9.24
C SER A 34 -11.37 22.53 9.33
N SER A 35 -12.67 22.44 9.61
CA SER A 35 -13.39 21.16 9.67
C SER A 35 -13.42 20.45 8.32
N LEU A 36 -13.66 21.18 7.23
CA LEU A 36 -13.62 20.63 5.87
C LEU A 36 -12.22 20.13 5.48
N MET A 37 -11.18 20.91 5.77
CA MET A 37 -9.79 20.52 5.47
C MET A 37 -9.35 19.29 6.27
N SER A 38 -9.77 19.22 7.54
CA SER A 38 -9.54 18.04 8.39
C SER A 38 -10.26 16.80 7.86
N GLY A 39 -11.52 16.95 7.44
CA GLY A 39 -12.31 15.86 6.85
C GLY A 39 -11.67 15.29 5.59
N ARG A 40 -11.19 16.15 4.68
CA ARG A 40 -10.47 15.72 3.47
C ARG A 40 -9.18 14.98 3.82
N SER A 41 -8.37 15.53 4.72
CA SER A 41 -7.11 14.91 5.15
C SER A 41 -7.33 13.50 5.75
N ASN A 42 -8.39 13.33 6.54
CA ASN A 42 -8.75 12.03 7.10
C ASN A 42 -9.19 11.02 6.03
N SER A 43 -9.92 11.46 5.01
CA SER A 43 -10.31 10.60 3.88
C SER A 43 -9.10 10.11 3.09
N GLU A 44 -8.15 11.01 2.78
CA GLU A 44 -6.92 10.64 2.06
C GLU A 44 -6.05 9.67 2.88
N LEU A 45 -5.92 9.92 4.19
CA LEU A 45 -5.25 9.01 5.11
C LEU A 45 -5.87 7.60 5.10
N ALA A 46 -7.20 7.52 5.14
CA ALA A 46 -7.92 6.24 5.11
C ALA A 46 -7.69 5.50 3.79
N ARG A 47 -7.72 6.21 2.65
CA ARG A 47 -7.42 5.63 1.33
C ARG A 47 -6.00 5.08 1.27
N ILE A 48 -5.02 5.82 1.75
CA ILE A 48 -3.61 5.38 1.76
C ILE A 48 -3.40 4.16 2.67
N GLN A 49 -4.09 4.11 3.82
CA GLN A 49 -4.04 2.95 4.71
C GLN A 49 -4.69 1.71 4.09
N GLU A 50 -5.83 1.86 3.43
CA GLU A 50 -6.50 0.76 2.74
C GLU A 50 -5.65 0.23 1.59
N ASN A 51 -5.16 1.14 0.73
CA ASN A 51 -4.35 0.78 -0.43
C ASN A 51 -3.02 0.15 -0.01
N GLY A 52 -2.38 0.67 1.05
CA GLY A 52 -1.18 0.06 1.65
C GLY A 52 -1.45 -1.35 2.18
N ARG A 53 -2.56 -1.55 2.91
CA ARG A 53 -2.96 -2.89 3.40
C ARG A 53 -3.25 -3.85 2.25
N LEU A 54 -3.95 -3.40 1.22
CA LEU A 54 -4.26 -4.20 0.04
C LEU A 54 -2.98 -4.62 -0.69
N ALA A 55 -2.04 -3.70 -0.90
CA ALA A 55 -0.75 -4.00 -1.52
C ALA A 55 0.03 -5.05 -0.72
N MET A 56 0.12 -4.88 0.59
CA MET A 56 0.78 -5.86 1.48
C MET A 56 0.13 -7.24 1.40
N GLU A 57 -1.20 -7.32 1.37
CA GLU A 57 -1.91 -8.59 1.28
C GLU A 57 -1.68 -9.28 -0.08
N VAL A 58 -1.71 -8.52 -1.18
CA VAL A 58 -1.44 -9.06 -2.53
C VAL A 58 -0.02 -9.62 -2.63
N ILE A 59 1.00 -8.87 -2.18
CA ILE A 59 2.38 -9.35 -2.23
C ILE A 59 2.58 -10.52 -1.26
N GLY A 60 2.02 -10.40 -0.05
CA GLY A 60 2.11 -11.43 0.98
C GLY A 60 1.47 -12.75 0.59
N ALA A 61 0.34 -12.70 -0.13
CA ALA A 61 -0.30 -13.89 -0.68
C ALA A 61 0.64 -14.63 -1.66
N ASP A 62 1.27 -13.91 -2.60
CA ASP A 62 2.21 -14.51 -3.55
C ASP A 62 3.52 -14.95 -2.88
N ALA A 63 4.01 -14.19 -1.89
CA ALA A 63 5.19 -14.56 -1.10
C ALA A 63 5.00 -15.90 -0.40
N ARG A 64 3.81 -16.18 0.15
CA ARG A 64 3.49 -17.48 0.77
C ARG A 64 3.48 -18.63 -0.23
N LEU A 65 3.23 -18.36 -1.52
CA LEU A 65 3.28 -19.36 -2.58
C LEU A 65 4.70 -19.65 -3.06
N ALA A 66 5.72 -18.90 -2.63
CA ALA A 66 7.09 -19.09 -3.07
C ALA A 66 7.56 -20.55 -2.89
N GLY A 67 8.02 -21.16 -3.98
CA GLY A 67 8.47 -22.55 -4.00
C GLY A 67 7.36 -23.59 -3.92
N LEU A 68 6.07 -23.20 -3.93
CA LEU A 68 4.95 -24.13 -3.89
C LEU A 68 4.90 -25.00 -5.14
N GLN A 69 4.72 -26.29 -4.89
CA GLN A 69 4.61 -27.29 -5.92
C GLN A 69 3.43 -28.23 -5.61
N THR A 70 2.40 -28.19 -6.45
CA THR A 70 1.13 -28.88 -6.20
C THR A 70 0.77 -29.92 -7.27
N CYS A 71 1.60 -30.12 -8.29
CA CYS A 71 1.36 -31.13 -9.31
C CYS A 71 1.77 -32.50 -8.79
N THR A 72 0.87 -33.49 -8.80
CA THR A 72 1.13 -34.86 -8.28
C THR A 72 1.29 -35.90 -9.38
N THR A 73 1.66 -35.48 -10.60
CA THR A 73 1.74 -36.39 -11.75
C THR A 73 2.99 -37.26 -11.70
N ASN A 74 2.90 -38.45 -12.30
CA ASN A 74 3.94 -39.49 -12.29
C ASN A 74 5.28 -39.05 -12.90
N ASN A 75 5.29 -37.95 -13.65
CA ASN A 75 6.47 -37.38 -14.31
C ASN A 75 7.16 -36.30 -13.46
N TRP A 76 6.61 -35.98 -12.29
CA TRP A 76 7.10 -34.91 -11.45
C TRP A 76 7.93 -35.47 -10.29
N LYS A 77 9.25 -35.36 -10.39
CA LYS A 77 10.14 -35.58 -9.25
C LYS A 77 10.07 -34.32 -8.39
N ALA A 78 9.73 -34.48 -7.11
CA ALA A 78 9.76 -33.41 -6.13
C ALA A 78 11.21 -32.93 -5.96
N ALA A 79 11.62 -31.99 -6.81
CA ALA A 79 12.88 -31.27 -6.75
C ALA A 79 12.55 -29.81 -6.45
N SER A 80 13.34 -29.11 -5.65
CA SER A 80 13.16 -27.68 -5.38
C SER A 80 13.05 -26.86 -6.67
N ILE A 81 12.15 -25.88 -6.72
CA ILE A 81 12.16 -24.89 -7.82
C ILE A 81 13.44 -24.06 -7.68
N GLU A 82 14.30 -24.10 -8.70
CA GLU A 82 15.48 -23.23 -8.76
C GLU A 82 15.07 -21.76 -8.82
N ASP A 83 15.77 -20.92 -8.06
CA ASP A 83 15.46 -19.49 -7.93
C ASP A 83 13.98 -19.24 -7.62
N ALA A 84 13.40 -20.06 -6.71
CA ALA A 84 12.03 -19.91 -6.24
C ALA A 84 11.74 -18.51 -5.69
N VAL A 85 12.79 -17.84 -5.20
CA VAL A 85 12.81 -16.45 -4.78
C VAL A 85 14.02 -15.82 -5.44
N THR A 86 13.87 -14.60 -5.95
CA THR A 86 14.98 -13.76 -6.41
C THR A 86 14.81 -12.36 -5.90
N LEU A 87 15.91 -11.70 -5.54
CA LEU A 87 15.95 -10.31 -5.12
C LEU A 87 16.93 -9.55 -5.99
N ASP A 88 16.52 -8.39 -6.50
CA ASP A 88 17.44 -7.47 -7.19
C ASP A 88 18.49 -6.89 -6.23
N SER A 89 19.65 -6.51 -6.75
CA SER A 89 20.76 -5.94 -5.95
C SER A 89 20.36 -4.69 -5.17
N ASN A 90 19.39 -3.91 -5.65
CA ASN A 90 18.91 -2.71 -4.97
C ASN A 90 17.76 -2.99 -3.99
N GLN A 91 17.35 -4.26 -3.83
CA GLN A 91 16.24 -4.67 -2.98
C GLN A 91 14.88 -4.04 -3.39
N LYS A 92 14.78 -3.54 -4.63
CA LYS A 92 13.58 -2.89 -5.17
C LYS A 92 12.71 -3.82 -6.01
N ALA A 93 13.27 -4.95 -6.46
CA ALA A 93 12.51 -5.96 -7.18
C ALA A 93 12.63 -7.31 -6.48
N PHE A 94 11.49 -7.97 -6.34
CA PHE A 94 11.35 -9.27 -5.68
C PHE A 94 10.50 -10.16 -6.59
N SER A 95 11.01 -11.34 -6.92
CA SER A 95 10.26 -12.32 -7.69
C SER A 95 10.09 -13.62 -6.93
N VAL A 96 8.94 -14.24 -7.13
CA VAL A 96 8.61 -15.57 -6.60
C VAL A 96 8.18 -16.49 -7.73
N LYS A 97 8.60 -17.74 -7.65
CA LYS A 97 8.16 -18.80 -8.55
C LYS A 97 7.38 -19.86 -7.80
N TYR A 98 6.31 -20.34 -8.43
CA TYR A 98 5.50 -21.45 -7.95
C TYR A 98 4.90 -22.21 -9.13
N ILE A 99 4.39 -23.41 -8.88
CA ILE A 99 3.70 -24.20 -9.90
C ILE A 99 2.19 -24.03 -9.74
N ASP A 100 1.51 -23.52 -10.77
CA ASP A 100 0.05 -23.42 -10.83
C ASP A 100 -0.56 -24.81 -11.11
N PRO A 101 -1.47 -25.31 -10.24
CA PRO A 101 -2.12 -26.61 -10.44
C PRO A 101 -2.91 -26.73 -11.73
N LYS A 102 -3.30 -25.61 -12.36
CA LYS A 102 -4.16 -25.62 -13.56
C LYS A 102 -3.50 -26.27 -14.77
N ASN A 103 -2.17 -26.23 -14.87
CA ASN A 103 -1.43 -26.65 -16.06
C ASN A 103 -0.50 -27.85 -15.82
N CYS A 104 -0.77 -28.71 -14.83
CA CYS A 104 0.10 -29.84 -14.47
C CYS A 104 0.37 -30.88 -15.58
N GLY A 105 -0.27 -30.76 -16.76
CA GLY A 105 0.05 -31.56 -17.95
C GLY A 105 1.28 -31.08 -18.72
N ASP A 106 1.68 -29.82 -18.54
CA ASP A 106 2.87 -29.20 -19.14
C ASP A 106 3.64 -28.41 -18.06
N ILE A 107 4.72 -29.01 -17.57
CA ILE A 107 5.50 -28.49 -16.43
C ILE A 107 6.10 -27.12 -16.74
N GLY A 108 6.47 -26.85 -18.01
CA GLY A 108 7.00 -25.56 -18.43
C GLY A 108 5.93 -24.46 -18.38
N ALA A 109 4.69 -24.79 -18.72
CA ALA A 109 3.55 -23.87 -18.68
C ALA A 109 2.93 -23.73 -17.27
N ALA A 110 3.19 -24.69 -16.37
CA ALA A 110 2.70 -24.65 -14.99
C ALA A 110 3.52 -23.71 -14.10
N GLN A 111 4.78 -23.43 -14.42
CA GLN A 111 5.59 -22.51 -13.64
C GLN A 111 5.12 -21.06 -13.82
N GLN A 112 4.72 -20.44 -12.73
CA GLN A 112 4.39 -19.02 -12.65
C GLN A 112 5.55 -18.27 -12.01
N THR A 113 5.91 -17.13 -12.58
CA THR A 113 6.85 -16.17 -11.98
C THR A 113 6.11 -14.87 -11.75
N VAL A 114 6.03 -14.43 -10.50
CA VAL A 114 5.44 -13.14 -10.14
C VAL A 114 6.57 -12.23 -9.69
N THR A 115 6.68 -11.06 -10.30
CA THR A 115 7.70 -10.05 -9.99
C THR A 115 7.03 -8.78 -9.50
N TYR A 116 7.45 -8.32 -8.33
CA TYR A 116 7.09 -7.03 -7.77
C TYR A 116 8.27 -6.08 -7.95
N THR A 117 8.01 -4.82 -8.32
CA THR A 117 9.06 -3.84 -8.54
C THR A 117 8.64 -2.45 -8.08
N PHE A 118 9.47 -1.83 -7.24
CA PHE A 118 9.44 -0.41 -6.95
C PHE A 118 10.26 0.34 -7.98
N ALA A 119 9.60 1.08 -8.85
CA ALA A 119 10.24 1.92 -9.85
C ALA A 119 9.32 3.08 -10.23
N ASN A 120 9.90 4.22 -10.61
CA ASN A 120 9.17 5.38 -11.10
C ASN A 120 8.00 5.79 -10.18
N ASN A 121 8.27 5.87 -8.86
CA ASN A 121 7.28 6.23 -7.83
C ASN A 121 6.09 5.27 -7.70
N SER A 122 6.19 4.06 -8.24
CA SER A 122 5.11 3.07 -8.21
C SER A 122 5.62 1.70 -7.80
N LEU A 123 4.75 0.94 -7.15
CA LEU A 123 4.85 -0.50 -7.03
C LEU A 123 4.07 -1.14 -8.17
N SER A 124 4.72 -2.00 -8.94
CA SER A 124 4.10 -2.74 -10.03
C SER A 124 4.26 -4.25 -9.84
N LYS A 125 3.37 -5.02 -10.48
CA LYS A 125 3.36 -6.48 -10.53
C LYS A 125 3.39 -6.96 -11.97
N ALA A 126 4.36 -7.81 -12.29
CA ALA A 126 4.43 -8.54 -13.54
C ALA A 126 4.24 -10.03 -13.28
N VAL A 127 3.63 -10.74 -14.22
CA VAL A 127 3.44 -12.20 -14.14
C VAL A 127 3.94 -12.83 -15.44
N ASN A 128 4.83 -13.81 -15.37
CA ASN A 128 5.39 -14.55 -16.50
C ASN A 128 5.98 -13.69 -17.61
N GLY A 129 6.63 -12.58 -17.25
CA GLY A 129 7.20 -11.63 -18.22
C GLY A 129 6.16 -10.79 -18.97
N ASN A 130 4.86 -10.88 -18.62
CA ASN A 130 3.86 -9.94 -19.12
C ASN A 130 4.16 -8.51 -18.61
N PRO A 131 3.66 -7.48 -19.31
CA PRO A 131 3.85 -6.09 -18.90
C PRO A 131 3.44 -5.85 -17.45
N ALA A 132 4.28 -5.14 -16.71
CA ALA A 132 4.03 -4.84 -15.31
C ALA A 132 2.77 -3.96 -15.17
N GLN A 133 1.85 -4.37 -14.30
CA GLN A 133 0.65 -3.62 -13.96
C GLN A 133 0.89 -2.84 -12.66
N PRO A 134 0.52 -1.55 -12.59
CA PRO A 134 0.67 -0.78 -11.36
C PRO A 134 -0.27 -1.31 -10.27
N LEU A 135 0.25 -1.47 -9.06
CA LEU A 135 -0.50 -1.87 -7.87
C LEU A 135 -0.74 -0.73 -6.90
N LEU A 136 0.29 0.10 -6.70
CA LEU A 136 0.23 1.19 -5.74
C LEU A 136 1.15 2.34 -6.17
N GLY A 137 0.68 3.55 -5.99
CA GLY A 137 1.43 4.77 -6.25
C GLY A 137 1.41 5.21 -7.71
N ASP A 138 1.52 6.51 -7.88
CA ASP A 138 1.63 7.19 -9.16
C ASP A 138 2.47 8.47 -8.99
N ASN A 139 2.39 9.40 -9.95
CA ASN A 139 3.14 10.65 -9.85
C ASN A 139 2.58 11.64 -8.80
N GLN A 140 1.34 11.45 -8.36
CA GLN A 140 0.64 12.30 -7.38
C GLN A 140 0.77 11.74 -5.97
N GLU A 141 0.74 10.41 -5.82
CA GLU A 141 0.93 9.66 -4.58
C GLU A 141 2.16 8.73 -4.71
N PRO A 142 3.39 9.27 -4.65
CA PRO A 142 4.58 8.48 -4.91
C PRO A 142 4.81 7.42 -3.84
N VAL A 143 5.17 6.22 -4.29
CA VAL A 143 5.50 5.09 -3.43
C VAL A 143 6.93 4.64 -3.67
N ASP A 144 7.60 4.34 -2.57
CA ASP A 144 8.89 3.65 -2.55
C ASP A 144 8.84 2.49 -1.56
N GLY A 145 9.83 1.61 -1.56
CA GLY A 145 9.86 0.48 -0.65
C GLY A 145 11.11 -0.37 -0.80
N SER A 146 11.17 -1.47 -0.07
CA SER A 146 12.23 -2.46 -0.22
C SER A 146 11.74 -3.85 0.17
N PHE A 147 12.41 -4.85 -0.37
CA PHE A 147 12.23 -6.25 -0.03
C PHE A 147 13.53 -6.75 0.61
N THR A 148 13.45 -7.23 1.85
CA THR A 148 14.61 -7.72 2.59
C THR A 148 14.42 -9.21 2.88
N LEU A 149 15.38 -10.02 2.44
CA LEU A 149 15.39 -11.45 2.75
C LEU A 149 15.86 -11.68 4.19
N LEU A 150 15.19 -12.60 4.88
CA LEU A 150 15.47 -12.95 6.26
C LEU A 150 15.91 -14.42 6.39
N PRO A 151 16.93 -14.74 7.21
CA PRO A 151 17.70 -13.81 8.04
C PRO A 151 18.56 -12.85 7.20
N ASP A 152 18.94 -11.70 7.78
CA ASP A 152 19.71 -10.68 7.06
C ASP A 152 20.99 -11.28 6.44
N ASN A 153 21.33 -10.85 5.23
CA ASN A 153 22.43 -11.38 4.42
C ASN A 153 22.26 -12.84 3.95
N SER A 154 21.05 -13.40 4.04
CA SER A 154 20.73 -14.67 3.38
C SER A 154 20.74 -14.52 1.85
N SER A 155 21.15 -15.60 1.17
CA SER A 155 20.94 -15.73 -0.27
C SER A 155 19.47 -16.07 -0.56
N PRO A 156 18.96 -15.81 -1.78
CA PRO A 156 17.59 -16.18 -2.14
C PRO A 156 17.26 -17.67 -1.96
N GLU A 157 18.26 -18.54 -1.98
CA GLU A 157 18.13 -19.99 -1.74
C GLU A 157 18.02 -20.36 -0.24
N THR A 158 18.65 -19.56 0.63
CA THR A 158 18.75 -19.84 2.09
C THR A 158 17.78 -19.01 2.94
N ALA A 159 17.22 -17.92 2.40
CA ALA A 159 16.30 -17.02 3.09
C ALA A 159 14.98 -17.69 3.46
N ASN A 160 14.54 -17.69 4.72
CA ASN A 160 13.29 -18.34 5.13
C ASN A 160 12.06 -17.44 5.08
N ALA A 161 12.26 -16.12 4.97
CA ALA A 161 11.19 -15.14 4.91
C ALA A 161 11.60 -13.91 4.11
N VAL A 162 10.63 -13.08 3.78
CA VAL A 162 10.82 -11.73 3.25
C VAL A 162 10.13 -10.71 4.13
N GLN A 163 10.85 -9.68 4.52
CA GLN A 163 10.27 -8.45 5.03
C GLN A 163 9.99 -7.52 3.86
N ILE A 164 8.77 -7.02 3.79
CA ILE A 164 8.31 -6.07 2.79
C ILE A 164 8.09 -4.75 3.49
N THR A 165 8.71 -3.69 2.99
CA THR A 165 8.50 -2.33 3.48
C THR A 165 7.99 -1.46 2.34
N ILE A 166 6.84 -0.82 2.54
CA ILE A 166 6.22 0.12 1.60
C ILE A 166 6.12 1.47 2.28
N LYS A 167 6.62 2.50 1.62
CA LYS A 167 6.56 3.90 2.04
C LYS A 167 5.73 4.69 1.04
N VAL A 168 4.54 5.11 1.47
CA VAL A 168 3.65 5.96 0.69
C VAL A 168 3.85 7.41 1.10
N GLN A 169 4.15 8.28 0.14
CA GLN A 169 4.32 9.71 0.35
C GLN A 169 3.09 10.44 -0.17
N SER A 170 2.71 11.54 0.49
CA SER A 170 1.63 12.41 0.03
C SER A 170 2.06 13.86 0.17
N SER A 171 1.82 14.66 -0.86
CA SER A 171 2.02 16.12 -0.82
C SER A 171 0.76 16.87 -0.38
N GLN A 172 -0.39 16.20 -0.36
CA GLN A 172 -1.71 16.78 -0.11
C GLN A 172 -2.20 16.56 1.32
N ALA A 173 -1.75 15.49 1.96
CA ALA A 173 -2.09 15.22 3.33
C ALA A 173 -1.10 15.90 4.30
N ASN A 174 -1.55 16.18 5.52
CA ASN A 174 -0.73 16.79 6.58
C ASN A 174 0.32 15.82 7.18
N PHE A 175 0.94 14.99 6.33
CA PHE A 175 1.99 14.05 6.69
C PHE A 175 2.96 13.88 5.50
N THR A 176 4.23 13.62 5.79
CA THR A 176 5.28 13.48 4.77
C THR A 176 5.39 12.06 4.20
N ALA A 177 5.19 11.03 5.03
CA ALA A 177 5.10 9.64 4.59
C ALA A 177 4.35 8.75 5.59
N ARG A 178 3.83 7.62 5.09
CA ARG A 178 3.34 6.47 5.87
C ARG A 178 4.10 5.23 5.45
N GLU A 179 4.55 4.47 6.44
CA GLU A 179 5.30 3.23 6.22
C GLU A 179 4.46 2.04 6.68
N PHE A 180 4.46 0.99 5.85
CA PHE A 180 3.84 -0.29 6.09
C PHE A 180 4.96 -1.33 6.01
N SER A 181 5.12 -2.15 7.06
CA SER A 181 6.11 -3.22 7.05
C SER A 181 5.50 -4.50 7.58
N SER A 182 5.78 -5.63 6.92
CA SER A 182 5.35 -6.95 7.35
C SER A 182 6.29 -8.03 6.81
N THR A 183 6.36 -9.14 7.54
CA THR A 183 7.22 -10.28 7.22
C THR A 183 6.39 -11.49 6.83
N TYR A 184 6.78 -12.15 5.73
CA TYR A 184 6.11 -13.33 5.19
C TYR A 184 7.10 -14.49 5.08
N GLU A 185 6.76 -15.62 5.69
CA GLU A 185 7.58 -16.84 5.66
C GLU A 185 7.35 -17.66 4.39
N PHE A 186 8.42 -18.26 3.86
CA PHE A 186 8.40 -19.15 2.69
C PHE A 186 8.16 -20.59 3.12
N LYS A 187 6.91 -20.91 3.47
CA LYS A 187 6.56 -22.23 4.03
C LYS A 187 6.59 -23.38 3.03
N ASN A 188 6.57 -23.06 1.75
CA ASN A 188 6.44 -24.06 0.69
C ASN A 188 7.77 -24.41 0.01
N ARG A 189 8.89 -23.80 0.42
CA ARG A 189 10.19 -24.06 -0.19
C ARG A 189 10.86 -25.28 0.43
N LEU A 190 11.24 -26.24 -0.41
CA LEU A 190 12.19 -27.27 -0.04
C LEU A 190 13.59 -26.63 -0.01
N ILE A 191 14.08 -26.33 1.18
CA ILE A 191 15.46 -25.86 1.35
C ILE A 191 16.34 -27.09 1.24
N ALA A 192 17.24 -27.12 0.26
CA ALA A 192 18.29 -28.13 0.22
C ALA A 192 19.08 -28.01 1.54
N ARG A 193 18.95 -29.01 2.41
CA ARG A 193 19.89 -29.20 3.50
C ARG A 193 21.08 -29.93 2.89
N ASP A 194 22.20 -29.21 2.78
CA ASP A 194 23.51 -29.83 2.60
C ASP A 194 23.81 -30.79 3.78
#